data_AF-A0A949XXK6-F1
#
_entry.id   AF-A0A949XXK6-F1
#
_cell.length_a   1.000
_cell.length_b   1.000
_cell.length_c   1.000
_cell.angle_alpha   90.00
_cell.angle_beta   90.00
_cell.angle_gamma   90.00
#
_symmetry.space_group_name_H-M   'P 1'
#
loop_
_entity.id
_entity.type
_entity.pdbx_description
1 polymer ?
#
loop_
_entity_poly.entity_id
_entity_poly.type
_entity_poly.pdbx_seq_one_letter_code
_entity_poly.pdbx_strand_id
1 'polypeptide(L)' 'IDDWMFEGLGRAYLLDPDVQQFLQEKNPWALRSMAERLLEAVDRGMWERPSPEIVDSLKEIYLRSESVLESR' A
#
# COMPACT_ATOMS: atom_id res chain seq x y z
N ILE A 1 4.52 3.16 -16.59
CA ILE A 1 5.05 3.53 -15.26
C ILE A 1 6.21 2.59 -15.03
N ASP A 2 7.42 3.10 -14.81
CA ASP A 2 8.58 2.28 -14.49
C ASP A 2 8.53 1.76 -13.04
N ASP A 3 9.15 0.60 -12.80
CA ASP A 3 9.26 -0.07 -11.50
C ASP A 3 9.73 0.86 -10.36
N TRP A 4 10.66 1.78 -10.64
CA TRP A 4 11.19 2.71 -9.64
C TRP A 4 10.13 3.67 -9.08
N MET A 5 9.09 4.00 -9.86
CA MET A 5 7.99 4.85 -9.39
C MET A 5 7.09 4.11 -8.40
N PHE A 6 6.81 2.83 -8.66
CA PHE A 6 6.07 1.98 -7.72
C PHE A 6 6.87 1.75 -6.44
N GLU A 7 8.18 1.54 -6.56
CA GLU A 7 9.08 1.46 -5.39
C GLU A 7 9.07 2.75 -4.58
N GLY A 8 9.17 3.92 -5.22
CA GLY A 8 9.14 5.21 -4.53
C GLY A 8 7.85 5.41 -3.75
N LEU A 9 6.70 5.06 -4.35
CA LEU A 9 5.40 5.08 -3.68
C LEU A 9 5.38 4.10 -2.51
N GLY A 10 5.85 2.87 -2.72
CA GLY A 10 5.94 1.86 -1.69
C GLY A 10 6.77 2.34 -0.49
N ARG A 11 7.97 2.89 -0.72
CA ARG A 11 8.80 3.39 0.38
C ARG A 11 8.17 4.57 1.13
N ALA A 12 7.59 5.53 0.41
CA ALA A 12 7.00 6.72 1.02
C ALA A 12 5.77 6.43 1.90
N TYR A 13 5.02 5.36 1.62
CA TYR A 13 3.78 5.03 2.34
C TYR A 13 3.84 3.74 3.17
N LEU A 14 4.72 2.78 2.86
CA LEU A 14 4.85 1.50 3.57
C LEU A 14 6.04 1.45 4.52
N LEU A 15 7.15 2.12 4.19
CA LEU A 15 8.36 2.10 5.05
C LEU A 15 8.40 3.26 6.03
N ASP A 16 7.54 4.26 5.85
CA ASP A 16 7.38 5.36 6.80
C ASP A 16 6.18 5.08 7.73
N PRO A 17 6.44 4.66 8.99
CA PRO A 17 5.38 4.32 9.92
C PRO A 17 4.54 5.54 10.34
N ASP A 18 5.12 6.75 10.32
CA ASP A 18 4.41 7.97 10.68
C ASP A 18 3.37 8.32 9.60
N VAL A 19 3.75 8.20 8.33
CA VAL A 19 2.83 8.39 7.19
C VAL A 19 1.71 7.36 7.22
N GLN A 20 2.02 6.09 7.46
CA GLN A 20 1.02 5.03 7.53
C GLN A 20 0.01 5.29 8.66
N GLN A 21 0.49 5.61 9.87
CA GLN A 21 -0.37 5.90 11.01
C GLN A 21 -1.25 7.11 10.75
N PHE A 22 -0.67 8.19 10.22
CA PHE A 22 -1.42 9.40 9.86
C PHE A 22 -2.55 9.12 8.87
N LEU A 23 -2.25 8.41 7.78
CA LEU A 23 -3.26 8.07 6.77
C LEU A 23 -4.34 7.15 7.34
N GLN A 24 -3.97 6.18 8.17
CA GLN A 24 -4.95 5.27 8.77
C GLN A 24 -5.95 5.99 9.68
N GLU A 25 -5.50 6.99 10.45
CA GLU A 25 -6.39 7.77 11.31
C GLU A 25 -7.25 8.77 10.53
N LYS A 26 -6.63 9.49 9.58
CA LYS A 26 -7.28 10.59 8.87
C LYS A 26 -8.09 10.14 7.66
N ASN A 27 -7.55 9.20 6.88
CA ASN A 27 -8.15 8.74 5.63
C ASN A 27 -7.83 7.26 5.34
N PRO A 28 -8.41 6.32 6.10
CA PRO A 28 -8.18 4.89 5.91
C PRO A 28 -8.62 4.39 4.52
N TRP A 29 -9.58 5.08 3.88
CA TRP A 29 -9.98 4.82 2.49
C TRP A 29 -8.82 5.06 1.51
N ALA A 30 -8.11 6.19 1.64
CA ALA A 30 -6.98 6.48 0.77
C ALA A 30 -5.84 5.46 0.96
N LEU A 31 -5.56 5.07 2.21
CA LEU A 31 -4.54 4.06 2.51
C LEU A 31 -4.88 2.70 1.87
N ARG A 32 -6.13 2.25 2.01
CA ARG A 32 -6.65 1.05 1.33
C ARG A 32 -6.48 1.16 -0.19
N SER A 33 -6.98 2.23 -0.81
CA SER A 33 -6.94 2.40 -2.26
C SER A 33 -5.52 2.49 -2.82
N MET A 34 -4.58 3.07 -2.08
CA MET A 34 -3.16 3.07 -2.45
C MET A 34 -2.58 1.65 -2.44
N ALA A 35 -2.84 0.89 -1.37
CA ALA A 35 -2.38 -0.49 -1.26
C ALA A 35 -2.97 -1.38 -2.37
N GLU A 36 -4.27 -1.23 -2.65
CA GLU A 36 -4.98 -1.95 -3.70
C GLU A 36 -4.40 -1.70 -5.09
N ARG A 37 -4.13 -0.44 -5.45
CA ARG A 37 -3.58 -0.08 -6.77
C ARG A 37 -2.16 -0.59 -6.96
N LEU A 38 -1.36 -0.60 -5.89
CA LEU A 38 -0.01 -1.15 -5.94
C LEU A 38 -0.04 -2.69 -6.06
N LEU A 39 -0.93 -3.37 -5.34
CA LEU A 39 -1.14 -4.81 -5.48
C LEU A 39 -1.66 -5.18 -6.89
N GLU A 40 -2.59 -4.39 -7.45
CA GLU A 40 -3.05 -4.56 -8.82
C GLU A 40 -1.91 -4.38 -9.84
N ALA A 41 -0.99 -3.45 -9.60
CA ALA A 41 0.18 -3.27 -10.45
C ALA A 41 1.09 -4.51 -10.44
N VAL A 42 1.25 -5.16 -9.29
CA VAL A 42 1.98 -6.43 -9.17
C VAL A 42 1.26 -7.55 -9.90
N ASP A 43 -0.06 -7.71 -9.67
CA ASP A 43 -0.87 -8.78 -10.26
C ASP A 43 -0.92 -8.69 -11.80
N ARG A 44 -0.99 -7.47 -12.34
CA ARG A 44 -1.01 -7.21 -13.79
C ARG A 44 0.38 -7.21 -14.44
N GLY A 45 1.45 -7.43 -13.68
CA GLY A 45 2.82 -7.36 -14.17
C GLY A 45 3.26 -5.96 -14.64
N MET A 46 2.57 -4.90 -14.17
CA MET A 46 3.00 -3.51 -14.40
C MET A 46 4.16 -3.10 -13.50
N TRP A 47 4.22 -3.71 -12.31
CA TRP A 47 5.39 -3.68 -11.45
C TRP A 47 6.05 -5.06 -11.53
N GLU A 48 7.12 -5.16 -12.31
CA GLU A 48 7.67 -6.46 -12.74
C GLU A 48 8.48 -7.14 -11.63
N ARG A 49 9.21 -6.35 -10.82
CA ARG A 49 10.15 -6.90 -9.82
C ARG A 49 9.98 -6.26 -8.43
N PRO A 50 8.79 -6.34 -7.81
CA PRO A 50 8.62 -5.88 -6.44
C PRO A 50 9.41 -6.76 -5.46
N SER A 51 9.93 -6.15 -4.40
CA SER A 51 10.49 -6.92 -3.28
C SER A 51 9.36 -7.66 -2.54
N PRO A 52 9.53 -8.95 -2.19
CA PRO A 52 8.49 -9.72 -1.49
C PRO A 52 7.99 -9.03 -0.20
N GLU A 53 8.92 -8.44 0.57
CA GLU A 53 8.62 -7.71 1.80
C GLU A 53 7.67 -6.52 1.58
N ILE A 54 7.83 -5.81 0.45
CA ILE A 54 6.96 -4.70 0.08
C ILE A 54 5.57 -5.21 -0.29
N VAL A 55 5.49 -6.33 -1.02
CA VAL A 55 4.21 -6.94 -1.39
C VAL A 55 3.45 -7.42 -0.15
N ASP A 56 4.13 -8.04 0.80
CA ASP A 56 3.48 -8.49 2.04
C ASP A 56 3.07 -7.31 2.93
N SER A 57 3.87 -6.26 2.99
CA SER A 57 3.48 -5.00 3.66
C SER A 57 2.22 -4.41 3.04
N LEU A 58 2.11 -4.38 1.70
CA LEU A 58 0.93 -3.88 1.00
C LEU A 58 -0.33 -4.68 1.35
N LYS A 59 -0.24 -6.01 1.43
CA LYS A 59 -1.36 -6.86 1.85
C LYS A 59 -1.76 -6.57 3.30
N GLU A 60 -0.79 -6.41 4.20
CA GLU A 60 -1.08 -6.08 5.60
C GLU A 60 -1.79 -4.73 5.72
N ILE A 61 -1.29 -3.70 5.01
CA ILE A 61 -1.93 -2.38 4.97
C ILE A 61 -3.36 -2.48 4.45
N TYR A 62 -3.59 -3.23 3.37
CA TYR A 62 -4.92 -3.42 2.80
C TYR A 62 -5.88 -4.03 3.82
N LEU A 63 -5.49 -5.15 4.45
CA LEU A 63 -6.31 -5.85 5.46
C LEU A 63 -6.58 -4.97 6.67
N ARG A 64 -5.56 -4.29 7.20
CA ARG A 64 -5.70 -3.42 8.36
C ARG A 64 -6.63 -2.24 8.08
N SER A 65 -6.55 -1.68 6.87
CA SER A 65 -7.44 -0.60 6.45
C SER A 65 -8.88 -1.08 6.31
N GLU A 66 -9.12 -2.28 5.74
CA GLU A 66 -10.45 -2.88 5.68
C GLU A 66 -11.06 -3.06 7.08
N SER A 67 -10.31 -3.61 8.03
CA SER A 67 -10.81 -3.78 9.40
C SER A 67 -11.23 -2.46 10.07
N VAL A 68 -10.50 -1.36 9.80
CA VAL A 68 -10.87 -0.02 10.29
C VAL A 68 -12.13 0.50 9.62
N LEU A 69 -12.29 0.25 8.32
CA LEU A 69 -13.45 0.69 7.55
C LEU A 69 -14.72 -0.09 7.91
N GLU A 70 -14.60 -1.39 8.17
CA GLU A 70 -15.72 -2.24 8.62
C GLU A 70 -16.19 -1.91 10.04
N SER A 71 -15.29 -1.37 10.89
CA SER A 71 -15.62 -0.97 12.27
C SER A 71 -16.25 0.42 12.38
N ARG A 72 -16.45 1.13 11.27
CA ARG A 72 -17.07 2.47 11.21
C ARG A 72 -18.55 2.39 10.84
#